data_AF-A0A1Z3CMV2-F1
#
_entry.id   AF-A0A1Z3CMV2-F1
#
_cell.length_a   1.000
_cell.length_b   1.000
_cell.length_c   1.000
_cell.angle_alpha   90.00
_cell.angle_beta   90.00
_cell.angle_gamma   90.00
#
_symmetry.space_group_name_H-M   'P 1'
#
loop_
_entity.id
_entity.type
_entity.pdbx_description
1 polymer ?
#
loop_
_entity_poly.entity_id
_entity_poly.type
_entity_poly.pdbx_seq_one_letter_code
_entity_poly.pdbx_strand_id
1 'polypeptide(L)' 'MKWTSPGNAGVPDRIVIVPGGDIYFIELKAEGKRENLSPLQKNFIQKLKNLNCDVRVIASFQEVDKFIEEVIHDEVSTT' A
#
# COMPACT_ATOMS: atom_id res chain seq x y z
N MET A 1 6.94 -3.23 5.78
CA MET A 1 6.70 -4.30 6.80
C MET A 1 5.54 -5.20 6.35
N LYS A 2 5.44 -6.48 6.79
CA LYS A 2 4.23 -7.31 6.56
C LYS A 2 3.20 -7.00 7.64
N TRP A 3 1.96 -6.71 7.25
CA TRP A 3 0.87 -6.53 8.21
C TRP A 3 0.10 -7.85 8.39
N THR A 4 -0.15 -8.23 9.64
CA THR A 4 -1.08 -9.30 10.00
C THR A 4 -1.88 -8.84 11.20
N SER A 5 -3.21 -8.90 11.11
CA SER A 5 -4.11 -8.51 12.20
C SER A 5 -4.91 -9.72 12.68
N PRO A 6 -4.57 -10.30 13.84
CA PRO A 6 -5.33 -11.42 14.40
C PRO A 6 -6.81 -11.06 14.53
N GLY A 7 -7.69 -11.90 13.97
CA GLY A 7 -9.15 -11.67 13.97
C GLY A 7 -9.68 -10.71 12.90
N ASN A 8 -8.82 -10.00 12.16
CA ASN A 8 -9.23 -9.12 11.06
C ASN A 8 -8.60 -9.58 9.74
N ALA A 9 -9.38 -10.26 8.91
CA ALA A 9 -8.98 -10.65 7.56
C ALA A 9 -9.17 -9.50 6.56
N GLY A 10 -8.35 -9.49 5.51
CA GLY A 10 -8.44 -8.51 4.42
C GLY A 10 -7.75 -7.18 4.69
N VAL A 11 -6.92 -7.08 5.73
CA VAL A 11 -5.97 -5.95 5.86
C VAL A 11 -5.02 -5.93 4.67
N PRO A 12 -4.57 -4.76 4.20
CA PRO A 12 -3.51 -4.64 3.20
C PRO A 12 -2.25 -5.40 3.61
N ASP A 13 -1.56 -6.01 2.64
CA ASP A 13 -0.38 -6.85 2.87
C ASP A 13 0.79 -6.11 3.54
N ARG A 14 0.97 -4.82 3.20
CA ARG A 14 2.13 -4.02 3.63
C ARG A 14 1.71 -2.67 4.19
N ILE A 15 2.48 -2.25 5.18
CA ILE A 15 2.61 -0.85 5.59
C ILE A 15 4.00 -0.41 5.12
N VAL A 16 4.04 0.63 4.29
CA VAL A 16 5.25 1.28 3.78
C VAL A 16 5.37 2.63 4.47
N ILE A 17 6.55 2.90 5.02
CA ILE A 17 6.90 4.18 5.64
C ILE A 17 8.16 4.66 4.92
N VAL A 18 8.13 5.88 4.40
CA VAL A 18 9.23 6.47 3.63
C VAL A 18 9.92 7.57 4.45
N PRO A 19 11.12 8.03 4.03
CA PRO A 19 11.71 9.25 4.60
C PRO A 19 10.71 10.41 4.58
N GLY A 20 10.72 11.25 5.62
CA GLY A 20 9.67 12.26 5.85
C GLY A 20 8.48 11.75 6.68
N GLY A 21 8.33 10.43 6.83
CA GLY A 21 7.35 9.83 7.73
C GLY A 21 5.97 9.55 7.11
N ASP A 22 5.82 9.76 5.80
CA ASP A 22 4.60 9.40 5.08
C ASP A 22 4.34 7.89 5.12
N ILE A 23 3.06 7.52 5.25
CA ILE A 23 2.61 6.14 5.46
C ILE A 23 1.65 5.73 4.34
N TYR A 24 1.96 4.60 3.72
CA TYR A 24 1.15 3.99 2.66
C TYR A 24 0.75 2.57 3.02
N PHE A 25 -0.52 2.23 2.79
CA PHE A 25 -1.05 0.89 2.94
C PHE A 25 -1.15 0.21 1.57
N ILE A 26 -0.43 -0.89 1.37
CA ILE A 26 -0.32 -1.54 0.06
C ILE A 26 -0.91 -2.94 0.11
N GLU A 27 -1.89 -3.17 -0.75
CA GLU A 27 -2.42 -4.49 -1.09
C GLU A 27 -1.75 -4.98 -2.38
N LEU A 28 -1.16 -6.18 -2.35
CA LEU A 28 -0.40 -6.75 -3.46
C LEU A 28 -1.24 -7.80 -4.19
N LYS A 29 -1.30 -7.70 -5.52
CA LYS A 29 -1.91 -8.69 -6.40
C LYS A 29 -0.86 -9.24 -7.37
N ALA A 30 -1.14 -10.42 -7.91
CA ALA A 30 -0.40 -10.91 -9.07
C ALA A 30 -0.77 -10.10 -10.32
N GLU A 31 0.07 -10.18 -11.34
CA GLU A 31 -0.15 -9.51 -12.63
C GLU A 31 -1.51 -9.86 -13.25
N GLY A 32 -2.20 -8.82 -13.74
CA GLY A 32 -3.57 -8.93 -14.26
C GLY A 32 -4.67 -9.18 -13.21
N LYS A 33 -4.35 -9.24 -11.91
CA LYS A 33 -5.31 -9.56 -10.83
C LYS A 33 -5.68 -8.39 -9.94
N ARG A 34 -5.47 -7.15 -10.40
CA ARG A 34 -5.83 -5.91 -9.68
C ARG A 34 -7.29 -5.92 -9.20
N GLU A 35 -8.21 -6.35 -10.07
CA GLU A 35 -9.64 -6.40 -9.76
C GLU A 35 -10.05 -7.59 -8.88
N ASN A 36 -9.15 -8.56 -8.68
CA ASN A 36 -9.41 -9.78 -7.91
C ASN A 36 -9.23 -9.55 -6.39
N LEU A 37 -9.74 -8.43 -5.89
CA LEU A 37 -9.82 -8.15 -4.47
C LEU A 37 -11.01 -8.92 -3.87
N SER A 38 -10.76 -9.64 -2.77
CA SER A 38 -11.85 -10.27 -2.02
C SER A 38 -12.78 -9.21 -1.43
N PRO A 39 -14.05 -9.55 -1.12
CA PRO A 39 -14.97 -8.61 -0.47
C PRO A 39 -14.43 -8.00 0.83
N LEU A 40 -13.67 -8.77 1.61
CA LEU A 40 -13.05 -8.31 2.86
C LEU A 40 -11.95 -7.27 2.59
N GLN A 41 -11.10 -7.50 1.60
CA GLN A 41 -10.07 -6.54 1.18
C GLN A 41 -10.70 -5.24 0.69
N LYS A 42 -11.74 -5.32 -0.16
CA LYS A 42 -12.48 -4.14 -0.63
C LYS A 42 -13.05 -3.32 0.53
N ASN A 43 -13.65 -3.99 1.53
CA ASN A 43 -14.19 -3.34 2.72
C ASN A 43 -13.09 -2.64 3.53
N PHE A 44 -11.96 -3.31 3.77
CA PHE A 44 -10.87 -2.73 4.55
C PHE A 44 -10.21 -1.54 3.83
N ILE A 45 -9.96 -1.66 2.52
CA ILE A 45 -9.47 -0.57 1.68
C ILE A 45 -10.41 0.64 1.79
N GLN A 46 -11.72 0.42 1.68
CA GLN A 46 -12.69 1.52 1.80
C GLN A 46 -12.68 2.16 3.18
N LYS A 47 -12.57 1.37 4.25
CA LYS A 47 -12.46 1.89 5.63
C LYS A 47 -11.25 2.80 5.80
N LEU A 48 -10.07 2.37 5.34
CA LEU A 48 -8.84 3.16 5.41
C LEU A 48 -8.94 4.44 4.54
N LYS A 49 -9.50 4.34 3.33
CA LYS A 49 -9.74 5.51 2.48
C LYS A 49 -10.69 6.52 3.13
N ASN A 50 -11.74 6.05 3.82
CA ASN A 50 -12.66 6.92 4.57
C ASN A 50 -11.99 7.62 5.76
N LEU A 51 -10.84 7.12 6.23
CA LEU A 51 -10.01 7.74 7.26
C LEU A 51 -8.90 8.62 6.66
N ASN A 52 -8.97 8.91 5.36
CA ASN A 52 -7.97 9.68 4.61
C ASN A 52 -6.56 9.05 4.61
N CYS A 53 -6.46 7.73 4.79
CA CYS A 53 -5.20 7.02 4.59
C CYS A 53 -4.92 6.81 3.09
N ASP A 54 -3.64 6.87 2.68
CA ASP A 54 -3.23 6.47 1.33
C ASP A 54 -3.17 4.94 1.25
N VAL A 55 -4.04 4.38 0.41
CA VAL A 55 -4.20 2.94 0.22
C VAL A 55 -4.13 2.62 -1.27
N ARG A 56 -3.19 1.76 -1.64
CA ARG A 56 -2.92 1.42 -3.03
C ARG A 56 -2.98 -0.07 -3.27
N VAL A 57 -3.37 -0.42 -4.49
CA VAL A 57 -3.32 -1.79 -5.00
C VAL A 57 -2.23 -1.82 -6.05
N ILE A 58 -1.25 -2.70 -5.87
CA ILE A 58 -0.12 -2.88 -6.79
C ILE A 58 -0.16 -4.32 -7.30
N ALA A 59 -0.16 -4.48 -8.62
CA ALA A 59 -0.36 -5.75 -9.31
C ALA A 59 0.80 -6.13 -10.25
N SER A 60 1.85 -5.32 -10.37
CA SER A 60 3.02 -5.68 -11.19
C SER A 60 4.31 -5.08 -10.62
N PHE A 61 5.46 -5.58 -11.06
CA PHE A 61 6.76 -5.02 -10.68
C PHE A 61 6.93 -3.59 -11.19
N GLN A 62 6.46 -3.28 -12.40
CA GLN A 62 6.52 -1.93 -12.95
C GLN A 62 5.69 -0.93 -12.13
N GLU A 63 4.59 -1.37 -11.52
CA GLU A 63 3.82 -0.53 -10.60
C GLU A 63 4.52 -0.37 -9.24
N VAL A 64 5.30 -1.36 -8.80
CA VAL A 64 6.20 -1.20 -7.63
C VAL A 64 7.24 -0.13 -7.93
N ASP A 65 7.90 -0.19 -9.09
CA ASP A 65 8.94 0.78 -9.48
C ASP A 65 8.37 2.19 -9.53
N LYS A 66 7.22 2.38 -10.19
CA LYS A 66 6.51 3.67 -10.22
C LYS A 66 6.12 4.16 -8.83
N PHE A 67 5.66 3.26 -7.96
CA PHE A 67 5.32 3.62 -6.58
C PHE A 67 6.57 4.12 -5.85
N ILE A 68 7.70 3.42 -5.96
CA ILE A 68 8.97 3.81 -5.34
C ILE A 68 9.44 5.17 -5.84
N GLU A 69 9.45 5.39 -7.15
CA GLU A 69 9.81 6.68 -7.77
C GLU A 69 8.91 7.83 -7.29
N GLU A 70 7.62 7.56 -7.07
CA GLU A 70 6.66 8.55 -6.60
C GLU A 70 6.85 8.90 -5.11
N VAL A 71 7.14 7.91 -4.25
CA VAL A 71 7.11 8.13 -2.79
C VAL A 71 8.48 8.37 -2.18
N ILE A 72 9.56 8.02 -2.87
CA ILE A 72 10.92 8.31 -2.44
C ILE A 72 11.39 9.56 -3.18
N HIS A 73 11.20 10.72 -2.56
CA HIS A 73 11.88 11.94 -2.96
C HIS A 73 13.23 11.99 -2.24
N ASP A 74 14.32 12.23 -2.98
CA ASP A 74 15.65 12.39 -2.39
C ASP A 74 15.65 13.57 -1.43
N GLU A 75 15.60 13.31 -0.13
CA GLU A 75 16.14 14.24 0.85
C GLU A 75 17.67 14.21 0.72
N VAL A 76 18.21 14.88 -0.30
CA VAL A 76 19.59 15.38 -0.27
C VAL A 76 19.63 16.49 0.78
N SER A 77 19.58 16.09 2.05
CA SER A 77 20.00 16.95 3.15
C SER A 77 21.52 17.04 3.07
N THR A 78 21.97 17.98 2.23
CA THR A 78 23.32 18.54 2.29
C THR A 78 23.54 18.96 3.74
N THR A 79 24.37 18.21 4.46
CA THR A 79 24.91 18.60 5.76
C THR A 79 26.40 18.77 5.61
#